data_AF-A0AA86SSB7-F1
#
_entry.id   AF-A0AA86SSB7-F1
#
_cell.length_a   1.000
_cell.length_b   1.000
_cell.length_c   1.000
_cell.angle_alpha   90.00
_cell.angle_beta   90.00
_cell.angle_gamma   90.00
#
_symmetry.space_group_name_H-M   'P 1'
#
loop_
_entity.id
_entity.type
_entity.pdbx_description
1 polymer ?
#
loop_
_entity_poly.entity_id
_entity_poly.type
_entity_poly.pdbx_seq_one_letter_code
_entity_poly.pdbx_strand_id
1 'polypeptide(L)'
;MSHSVFKHGDPVEVIKNNCYYPASVIRPPSKNKNLVFLEYRTLFLPSHPKRLRQYVNVANVRPDLPLHLNPSFKLGDAVDTFCQHHGAWCPATVVDVLQNSTYLVAFPSPDHADSAVVHRSALRLHRSWLRGNWVPPLPGQVRVAIQPFF
;
A
#
# COMPACT_ATOMS: atom_id res chain seq x y z
N MET A 1 -8.43 21.66 -16.88
CA MET A 1 -9.40 20.65 -16.38
C MET A 1 -8.75 19.94 -15.20
N SER A 2 -9.13 20.26 -13.95
CA SER A 2 -8.61 19.55 -12.77
C SER A 2 -9.32 18.20 -12.65
N HIS A 3 -8.76 17.15 -13.24
CA HIS A 3 -9.28 15.79 -13.02
C HIS A 3 -9.02 15.43 -11.56
N SER A 4 -10.08 15.22 -10.78
CA SER A 4 -9.95 14.61 -9.45
C SER A 4 -9.41 13.19 -9.65
N VAL A 5 -8.30 12.87 -9.00
CA VAL A 5 -7.59 11.58 -9.17
C VAL A 5 -8.43 10.38 -8.72
N PHE A 6 -9.41 10.59 -7.84
CA PHE A 6 -10.26 9.54 -7.27
C PHE A 6 -11.74 9.77 -7.57
N LYS A 7 -12.47 8.68 -7.80
CA LYS A 7 -13.91 8.60 -8.03
C LYS A 7 -14.59 7.82 -6.90
N HIS A 8 -15.92 7.95 -6.80
CA HIS A 8 -16.71 7.13 -5.88
C HIS A 8 -16.48 5.64 -6.16
N GLY A 9 -16.23 4.87 -5.10
CA GLY A 9 -16.01 3.43 -5.16
C GLY A 9 -14.56 3.03 -5.42
N ASP A 10 -13.67 3.97 -5.77
CA ASP A 10 -12.29 3.65 -6.08
C ASP A 10 -11.59 2.97 -4.88
N PRO A 11 -10.87 1.86 -5.13
CA PRO A 11 -10.05 1.22 -4.13
C PRO A 11 -8.80 2.06 -3.88
N VAL A 12 -8.55 2.40 -2.62
CA VAL A 12 -7.41 3.23 -2.23
C VAL A 12 -6.77 2.75 -0.93
N GLU A 13 -5.57 3.24 -0.66
CA GLU A 13 -4.91 3.07 0.63
C GLU A 13 -4.64 4.43 1.27
N VAL A 14 -4.93 4.52 2.57
CA VAL A 14 -4.58 5.69 3.38
C VAL A 14 -3.24 5.47 4.04
N ILE A 15 -2.33 6.43 3.84
CA ILE A 15 -1.01 6.46 4.46
C ILE A 15 -1.16 7.04 5.87
N LYS A 16 -0.84 6.25 6.89
CA LYS A 16 -0.85 6.67 8.29
C LYS A 16 0.23 5.91 9.06
N ASN A 17 1.06 6.63 9.81
CA ASN A 17 2.15 6.06 10.61
C ASN A 17 3.06 5.10 9.81
N ASN A 18 3.41 5.49 8.57
CA ASN A 18 4.18 4.70 7.63
C ASN A 18 3.55 3.36 7.18
N CYS A 19 2.30 3.07 7.56
CA CYS A 19 1.54 1.92 7.05
C CYS A 19 0.41 2.38 6.10
N TYR A 20 -0.12 1.42 5.35
CA TYR A 20 -1.11 1.62 4.32
C TYR A 20 -2.40 0.88 4.67
N TYR A 21 -3.44 1.65 4.94
CA TYR A 21 -4.73 1.15 5.39
C TYR A 21 -5.70 1.05 4.22
N PRO A 22 -6.16 -0.16 3.85
CA PRO A 22 -7.08 -0.33 2.72
C PRO A 22 -8.42 0.38 2.99
N ALA A 23 -8.91 1.10 1.98
CA ALA A 23 -10.13 1.88 2.04
C ALA A 23 -10.84 1.93 0.68
N SER A 24 -12.06 2.45 0.69
CA SER A 24 -12.83 2.75 -0.52
C SER A 24 -13.35 4.18 -0.46
N VAL A 25 -13.30 4.88 -1.58
CA VAL A 25 -13.76 6.27 -1.68
C VAL A 25 -15.28 6.31 -1.60
N ILE A 26 -15.82 7.04 -0.63
CA ILE A 26 -17.27 7.26 -0.47
C ILE A 26 -17.68 8.60 -1.09
N ARG A 27 -16.85 9.64 -0.96
CA ARG A 27 -17.05 10.89 -1.72
C ARG A 27 -15.72 11.36 -2.27
N PRO A 28 -15.63 11.58 -3.59
CA PRO A 28 -14.40 12.06 -4.22
C PRO A 28 -14.04 13.46 -3.74
N PRO A 29 -12.78 13.90 -3.94
CA PRO A 29 -12.36 15.25 -3.60
C PRO A 29 -13.19 16.31 -4.33
N SER A 30 -13.61 17.34 -3.60
CA SER A 30 -14.19 18.54 -4.22
C SER A 30 -13.08 19.45 -4.73
N LYS A 31 -13.34 20.21 -5.80
CA LYS A 31 -12.36 21.12 -6.43
C LYS A 31 -11.71 22.11 -5.45
N ASN A 32 -12.43 22.48 -4.39
CA ASN A 32 -12.00 23.51 -3.43
C ASN A 32 -11.50 22.92 -2.10
N LYS A 33 -11.52 21.60 -1.93
CA LYS A 33 -11.13 20.93 -0.69
C LYS A 33 -10.22 19.75 -1.01
N ASN A 34 -8.99 19.78 -0.50
CA ASN A 34 -8.02 18.69 -0.62
C ASN A 34 -8.35 17.51 0.31
N LEU A 35 -9.64 17.19 0.49
CA LEU A 35 -10.14 16.13 1.36
C LEU A 35 -10.98 15.16 0.55
N VAL A 36 -10.79 13.87 0.82
CA VAL A 36 -11.60 12.77 0.30
C VAL A 36 -12.27 12.05 1.48
N PHE A 37 -13.54 11.69 1.32
CA PHE A 37 -14.28 10.95 2.35
C PHE A 37 -14.23 9.47 2.02
N LEU A 38 -13.74 8.64 2.94
CA LEU A 38 -13.49 7.22 2.68
C LEU A 38 -14.09 6.34 3.77
N GLU A 39 -14.23 5.06 3.46
CA GLU A 39 -14.52 3.97 4.40
C GLU A 39 -13.34 3.00 4.42
N TYR A 40 -12.78 2.74 5.60
CA TYR A 40 -11.73 1.73 5.78
C TYR A 40 -12.30 0.32 5.63
N ARG A 41 -11.56 -0.57 4.96
CA ARG A 41 -11.99 -1.97 4.78
C ARG A 41 -11.76 -2.83 6.03
N THR A 42 -10.71 -2.50 6.77
CA THR A 42 -10.16 -3.31 7.87
C THR A 42 -10.29 -2.64 9.24
N LEU A 43 -10.63 -1.35 9.29
CA LEU A 43 -10.83 -0.60 10.54
C LEU A 43 -12.32 -0.46 10.86
N PHE A 44 -12.65 -0.73 12.11
CA PHE A 44 -14.01 -0.64 12.65
C PHE A 44 -14.10 0.43 13.73
N LEU A 45 -15.31 0.94 13.94
CA LEU A 45 -15.58 1.84 15.06
C LEU A 45 -15.47 1.07 16.39
N PRO A 46 -15.00 1.72 17.49
CA PRO A 46 -14.98 1.09 18.80
C PRO A 46 -16.35 0.56 19.19
N SER A 47 -16.40 -0.72 19.56
CA SER A 47 -17.62 -1.41 20.03
C SER A 47 -18.78 -1.44 19.02
N HIS A 48 -18.50 -1.23 17.72
CA HIS A 48 -19.52 -1.24 16.67
C HIS A 48 -19.05 -2.06 15.45
N PRO A 49 -19.93 -2.85 14.82
CA PRO A 49 -19.59 -3.65 13.65
C PRO A 49 -19.41 -2.80 12.37
N LYS A 50 -19.63 -1.49 12.45
CA LYS A 50 -19.52 -0.58 11.31
C LYS A 50 -18.06 -0.19 11.08
N ARG A 51 -17.68 -0.17 9.80
CA ARG A 51 -16.38 0.30 9.35
C ARG A 51 -16.19 1.79 9.66
N LEU A 52 -14.96 2.15 9.99
CA LEU A 52 -14.57 3.53 10.23
C LEU A 52 -14.65 4.33 8.92
N ARG A 53 -15.28 5.50 8.98
CA ARG A 53 -15.34 6.47 7.88
C ARG A 53 -14.77 7.80 8.33
N GLN A 54 -13.97 8.44 7.48
CA GLN A 54 -13.41 9.76 7.81
C GLN A 54 -13.02 10.55 6.56
N TYR A 55 -12.81 11.86 6.75
CA TYR A 55 -12.14 12.70 5.77
C TYR A 55 -10.63 12.59 5.93
N VAL A 56 -9.92 12.41 4.82
CA VAL A 56 -8.45 12.38 4.79
C VAL A 56 -7.94 13.33 3.71
N ASN A 57 -6.78 13.93 3.96
CA ASN A 57 -6.10 14.73 2.95
C ASN A 57 -5.72 13.85 1.74
N VAL A 58 -6.01 14.32 0.53
CA VAL A 58 -5.66 13.62 -0.72
C VAL A 58 -4.18 13.26 -0.81
N ALA A 59 -3.29 14.07 -0.22
CA ALA A 59 -1.85 13.80 -0.16
C ALA A 59 -1.49 12.53 0.63
N ASN A 60 -2.35 12.09 1.55
CA ASN A 60 -2.18 10.88 2.34
C ASN A 60 -2.94 9.69 1.75
N VAL A 61 -3.36 9.76 0.49
CA VAL A 61 -4.12 8.71 -0.20
C VAL A 61 -3.43 8.33 -1.48
N ARG A 62 -3.30 7.02 -1.71
CA ARG A 62 -2.78 6.43 -2.96
C ARG A 62 -3.77 5.41 -3.52
N PRO A 63 -3.72 5.11 -4.83
CA PRO A 63 -4.50 3.99 -5.37
C PRO A 63 -4.16 2.67 -4.67
N ASP A 64 -5.09 1.71 -4.69
CA ASP A 64 -4.85 0.38 -4.16
C ASP A 64 -3.80 -0.37 -5.00
N LEU A 65 -2.95 -1.13 -4.32
CA LEU A 65 -1.92 -1.94 -4.96
C LEU A 65 -2.50 -3.31 -5.34
N PRO A 66 -2.42 -3.72 -6.62
CA PRO A 66 -2.82 -5.08 -7.00
C PRO A 66 -1.97 -6.11 -6.25
N LEU A 67 -2.61 -7.06 -5.57
CA LEU A 67 -1.93 -8.04 -4.70
C LEU A 67 -1.01 -9.03 -5.47
N HIS A 68 -1.25 -9.28 -6.76
CA HIS A 68 -0.75 -10.46 -7.46
C HIS A 68 0.50 -10.25 -8.32
N LEU A 69 1.40 -9.33 -7.95
CA LEU A 69 2.43 -8.90 -8.91
C LEU A 69 3.75 -9.67 -8.84
N ASN A 70 4.06 -10.42 -7.78
CA ASN A 70 5.37 -11.08 -7.66
C ASN A 70 5.24 -12.57 -7.36
N PRO A 71 5.98 -13.47 -8.02
CA PRO A 71 5.95 -14.89 -7.68
C PRO A 71 6.73 -15.19 -6.39
N SER A 72 7.84 -14.49 -6.13
CA SER A 72 8.76 -14.71 -5.01
C SER A 72 9.48 -13.42 -4.60
N PHE A 73 10.23 -13.47 -3.50
CA PHE A 73 11.11 -12.40 -3.02
C PHE A 73 12.51 -12.95 -2.71
N LYS A 74 13.50 -12.07 -2.60
CA LYS A 74 14.88 -12.39 -2.21
C LYS A 74 15.35 -11.54 -1.04
N LEU A 75 16.46 -11.96 -0.44
CA LEU A 75 17.16 -11.20 0.60
C LEU A 75 17.39 -9.75 0.15
N GLY A 76 17.05 -8.79 1.02
CA GLY A 76 17.18 -7.36 0.78
C GLY A 76 16.01 -6.72 0.03
N ASP A 77 15.02 -7.48 -0.44
CA ASP A 77 13.85 -6.89 -1.09
C ASP A 77 13.03 -6.06 -0.08
N ALA A 78 12.68 -4.83 -0.50
CA ALA A 78 11.71 -4.00 0.21
C ALA A 78 10.29 -4.50 -0.07
N VAL A 79 9.56 -4.86 0.98
CA VAL A 79 8.21 -5.44 0.91
C VAL A 79 7.25 -4.68 1.81
N ASP A 80 5.94 -4.82 1.56
CA ASP A 80 4.95 -4.53 2.59
C ASP A 80 4.41 -5.86 3.12
N THR A 81 4.27 -5.96 4.44
CA THR A 81 3.65 -7.11 5.11
C THR A 81 2.28 -6.73 5.65
N PHE A 82 1.28 -7.60 5.52
CA PHE A 82 -0.04 -7.32 6.07
C PHE A 82 -0.09 -7.69 7.56
N CYS A 83 -0.13 -6.68 8.42
CA CYS A 83 -0.34 -6.87 9.85
C CYS A 83 -1.84 -6.98 10.15
N GLN A 84 -2.31 -8.20 10.42
CA GLN A 84 -3.72 -8.46 10.71
C GLN A 84 -4.23 -7.69 11.94
N HIS A 85 -3.40 -7.55 12.99
CA HIS A 85 -3.76 -6.80 14.20
C HIS A 85 -4.02 -5.32 13.95
N HIS A 86 -3.31 -4.71 12.98
CA HIS A 86 -3.51 -3.31 12.61
C HIS A 86 -4.44 -3.14 11.39
N GLY A 87 -4.75 -4.23 10.67
CA GLY A 87 -5.51 -4.18 9.44
C GLY A 87 -4.82 -3.38 8.33
N ALA A 88 -3.49 -3.35 8.31
CA ALA A 88 -2.71 -2.48 7.43
C ALA A 88 -1.51 -3.21 6.82
N TRP A 89 -1.08 -2.70 5.67
CA TRP A 89 0.20 -3.08 5.07
C TRP A 89 1.31 -2.21 5.64
N CYS A 90 2.35 -2.80 6.20
CA CYS A 90 3.46 -2.08 6.80
C CYS A 90 4.78 -2.42 6.07
N PRO A 91 5.59 -1.41 5.72
CA PRO A 91 6.89 -1.62 5.08
C PRO A 91 7.82 -2.47 5.95
N ALA A 92 8.54 -3.37 5.29
CA ALA A 92 9.55 -4.25 5.88
C ALA A 92 10.62 -4.60 4.84
N THR A 93 11.70 -5.24 5.28
CA THR A 93 12.77 -5.75 4.41
C THR A 93 12.91 -7.26 4.59
N VAL A 94 13.01 -8.01 3.51
CA VAL A 94 13.32 -9.45 3.59
C VAL A 94 14.76 -9.63 4.09
N VAL A 95 14.93 -10.32 5.20
CA VAL A 95 16.23 -10.59 5.82
C VAL A 95 16.61 -12.07 5.80
N ASP A 96 15.67 -12.97 5.45
CA ASP A 96 15.96 -14.35 5.10
C ASP A 96 14.85 -14.97 4.23
N VAL A 97 15.22 -15.94 3.40
CA VAL A 97 14.30 -16.74 2.58
C VAL A 97 14.25 -18.15 3.15
N LEU A 98 13.10 -18.52 3.71
CA LEU A 98 12.91 -19.79 4.39
C LEU A 98 12.21 -20.80 3.47
N GLN A 99 11.98 -22.01 3.97
CA GLN A 99 11.26 -23.06 3.25
C GLN A 99 9.74 -22.77 3.20
N ASN A 100 9.01 -23.53 2.37
CA ASN A 100 7.55 -23.49 2.30
C ASN A 100 6.96 -22.09 2.01
N SER A 101 7.62 -21.31 1.15
CA SER A 101 7.19 -19.95 0.78
C SER A 101 7.08 -18.99 1.98
N THR A 102 7.90 -19.18 3.00
CA THR A 102 7.98 -18.27 4.15
C THR A 102 9.26 -17.44 4.10
N TYR A 103 9.21 -16.26 4.72
CA TYR A 103 10.28 -15.27 4.69
C TYR A 103 10.43 -14.69 6.09
N LEU A 104 11.67 -14.44 6.51
CA LEU A 104 11.93 -13.59 7.67
C LEU A 104 12.00 -12.14 7.17
N VAL A 105 11.20 -11.26 7.75
CA VAL A 105 11.19 -9.83 7.43
C VAL A 105 11.53 -9.00 8.65
N ALA A 106 12.26 -7.91 8.45
CA ALA A 106 12.59 -6.93 9.49
C ALA A 106 11.82 -5.62 9.25
N PHE A 107 11.25 -5.07 10.31
CA PHE A 107 10.53 -3.81 10.30
C PHE A 107 11.47 -2.65 10.63
N PRO A 108 11.25 -1.45 10.04
CA PRO A 108 11.99 -0.26 10.44
C PRO A 108 11.71 0.09 11.89
N SER A 109 12.75 0.10 12.73
CA SER A 109 12.64 0.47 14.14
C SER A 109 13.94 1.16 14.57
N PRO A 110 13.86 2.23 15.38
CA PRO A 110 15.03 3.02 15.79
C PRO A 110 15.98 2.26 16.72
N ASP A 111 15.46 1.38 17.59
CA ASP A 111 16.25 0.84 18.70
C ASP A 111 16.53 -0.67 18.58
N HIS A 112 15.69 -1.44 17.87
CA HIS A 112 15.90 -2.87 17.57
C HIS A 112 15.11 -3.29 16.33
N ALA A 113 15.71 -4.08 15.44
CA ALA A 113 14.99 -4.63 14.29
C ALA A 113 14.00 -5.71 14.73
N ASP A 114 12.74 -5.30 14.95
CA ASP A 114 11.63 -6.24 15.08
C ASP A 114 11.54 -7.08 13.80
N SER A 115 11.41 -8.39 13.94
CA SER A 115 11.31 -9.30 12.81
C SER A 115 10.18 -10.30 12.97
N ALA A 116 9.66 -10.79 11.84
CA ALA A 116 8.59 -11.77 11.81
C ALA A 116 8.78 -12.75 10.67
N VAL A 117 8.40 -14.01 10.92
CA VAL A 117 8.26 -15.02 9.85
C VAL A 117 6.88 -14.87 9.24
N VAL A 118 6.82 -14.63 7.94
CA VAL A 118 5.57 -14.42 7.21
C VAL A 118 5.50 -15.29 5.96
N HIS A 119 4.30 -15.78 5.66
CA HIS A 119 4.06 -16.51 4.42
C HIS A 119 3.99 -15.56 3.23
N ARG A 120 4.36 -16.04 2.03
CA ARG A 120 4.31 -15.30 0.77
C ARG A 120 2.98 -14.57 0.58
N SER A 121 1.85 -15.18 0.91
CA SER A 121 0.53 -14.57 0.72
C SER A 121 0.31 -13.28 1.53
N ALA A 122 1.07 -13.06 2.60
CA ALA A 122 1.02 -11.85 3.43
C ALA A 122 2.00 -10.76 2.98
N LEU A 123 2.71 -10.98 1.86
CA LEU A 123 3.71 -10.06 1.33
C LEU A 123 3.30 -9.47 -0.03
N ARG A 124 3.71 -8.23 -0.26
CA ARG A 124 3.74 -7.62 -1.59
C ARG A 124 5.02 -6.80 -1.74
N LEU A 125 5.44 -6.54 -2.99
CA LEU A 125 6.57 -5.64 -3.21
C LEU A 125 6.20 -4.24 -2.73
N HIS A 126 7.09 -3.62 -1.96
CA HIS A 126 6.92 -2.25 -1.55
C HIS A 126 6.95 -1.33 -2.76
N ARG A 127 5.95 -0.46 -2.90
CA ARG A 127 5.93 0.58 -3.94
C ARG A 127 5.48 1.89 -3.31
N SER A 128 6.20 2.96 -3.62
CA SER A 128 5.83 4.32 -3.28
C SER A 128 4.93 4.92 -4.35
N TRP A 129 3.99 5.78 -3.95
CA TRP A 129 3.17 6.56 -4.87
C TRP A 129 3.70 7.97 -4.93
N LEU A 130 4.39 8.31 -6.02
CA LEU A 130 5.08 9.58 -6.19
C LEU A 130 4.59 10.28 -7.45
N ARG A 131 4.03 11.49 -7.29
CA ARG A 131 3.57 12.35 -8.40
C ARG A 131 2.68 11.61 -9.41
N GLY A 132 1.75 10.78 -8.92
CA GLY A 132 0.83 10.05 -9.79
C GLY A 132 1.39 8.76 -10.41
N ASN A 133 2.56 8.28 -9.97
CA ASN A 133 3.18 7.07 -10.50
C ASN A 133 3.62 6.12 -9.36
N TRP A 134 3.55 4.82 -9.63
CA TRP A 134 4.12 3.80 -8.77
C TRP A 134 5.63 3.71 -8.97
N VAL A 135 6.37 3.65 -7.87
CA VAL A 135 7.82 3.47 -7.86
C VAL A 135 8.19 2.33 -6.91
N PRO A 136 8.74 1.21 -7.41
CA PRO A 136 8.95 0.88 -8.82
C PRO A 136 7.62 0.80 -9.60
N PRO A 137 7.64 0.90 -10.96
CA PRO A 137 6.43 0.88 -11.80
C PRO A 137 5.74 -0.50 -11.81
N LEU A 138 4.41 -0.52 -11.85
CA LEU A 138 3.64 -1.76 -11.94
C LEU A 138 4.01 -2.55 -13.22
N PRO A 139 3.93 -3.90 -13.21
CA PRO A 139 4.02 -4.70 -14.43
C PRO A 139 3.01 -4.18 -15.47
N GLY A 140 3.49 -3.88 -16.69
CA GLY A 140 2.68 -3.27 -17.75
C GLY A 140 2.70 -1.73 -17.82
N GLN A 141 3.24 -1.03 -16.80
CA GLN A 141 3.50 0.42 -16.87
C GLN A 141 4.88 0.76 -17.45
N VAL A 142 5.70 -0.24 -17.78
CA VAL A 142 6.94 -0.05 -18.54
C VAL A 142 6.56 0.44 -19.93
N ARG A 143 6.48 1.76 -20.10
CA ARG A 143 6.58 2.36 -21.42
C ARG A 143 7.88 1.83 -21.99
N VAL A 144 7.80 1.10 -23.09
CA VAL A 144 8.95 0.75 -23.90
C VAL A 144 9.67 2.06 -24.16
N ALA A 145 10.76 2.30 -23.44
CA ALA A 145 11.75 3.27 -23.86
C ALA A 145 12.39 2.63 -25.08
N ILE A 146 11.75 2.78 -26.24
CA ILE A 146 12.41 2.53 -27.51
C ILE A 146 13.47 3.63 -27.55
N GLN A 147 14.70 3.29 -27.15
CA GLN A 147 15.86 4.07 -27.56
C GLN A 147 15.94 3.91 -29.08
N PRO A 148 15.90 4.99 -29.87
CA PRO A 148 16.31 4.88 -31.25
C PRO A 148 17.82 4.60 -31.24
N PHE A 149 18.20 3.40 -31.70
CA PHE A 149 19.52 3.21 -32.27
C PHE A 149 19.49 3.79 -33.69
N PHE A 150 20.49 4.63 -33.95
CA PHE A 150 20.85 5.35 -35.18
C PHE A 150 20.11 6.66 -35.46
#